data_AF-A0A8T0AAT9-F1
#
_entry.id   AF-A0A8T0AAT9-F1
#
_cell.length_a   1.000
_cell.length_b   1.000
_cell.length_c   1.000
_cell.angle_alpha   90.00
_cell.angle_beta   90.00
_cell.angle_gamma   90.00
#
_symmetry.space_group_name_H-M   'P 1'
#
loop_
_entity.id
_entity.type
_entity.pdbx_description
1 polymer ?
#
loop_
_entity_poly.entity_id
_entity_poly.type
_entity_poly.pdbx_seq_one_letter_code
_entity_poly.pdbx_strand_id
1 'polypeptide(L)'
;MRKVRFSKVLKSLTADSTRDELLSFIQQYGSHYISEALYGSELSCNIYFPSKKVQQQLWLQYQKGECRDQNETFSSEDSDCDNDHDDG
;
A
#
# COMPACT_ATOMS: atom_id res chain seq x y z
N MET A 1 10.55 14.41 30.65
CA MET A 1 11.13 13.60 31.76
C MET A 1 11.85 12.31 31.31
N ARG A 2 12.51 12.21 30.13
CA ARG A 2 13.20 10.97 29.70
C ARG A 2 14.69 11.12 29.28
N LYS A 3 15.12 12.29 28.79
CA LYS A 3 16.52 12.51 28.34
C LYS A 3 17.56 12.36 29.45
N VAL A 4 17.28 12.88 30.66
CA VAL A 4 18.21 12.84 31.80
C VAL A 4 18.45 11.41 32.30
N ARG A 5 17.43 10.54 32.26
CA ARG A 5 17.55 9.13 32.66
C ARG A 5 18.38 8.34 31.65
N PHE A 6 18.11 8.50 30.35
CA PHE A 6 18.88 7.84 29.29
C PHE A 6 20.37 8.20 29.34
N SER A 7 20.70 9.49 29.47
CA SER A 7 22.10 9.93 29.57
C SER A 7 22.82 9.36 30.80
N LYS A 8 22.13 9.16 31.93
CA LYS A 8 22.72 8.53 33.12
C LYS A 8 23.04 7.06 32.89
N VAL A 9 22.12 6.31 32.27
CA VAL A 9 22.34 4.88 31.96
C VAL A 9 23.42 4.71 30.90
N LEU A 10 23.45 5.58 29.89
CA LEU A 10 24.51 5.56 28.88
C LEU A 10 25.88 5.81 29.51
N LYS A 11 25.97 6.73 30.48
CA LYS A 11 27.22 7.01 31.21
C LYS A 11 27.65 5.88 32.15
N SER A 12 26.73 5.04 32.60
CA SER A 12 27.09 3.86 33.41
C SER A 12 27.60 2.69 32.58
N LEU A 13 27.34 2.68 31.26
CA LEU A 13 27.98 1.75 30.34
C LEU A 13 29.40 2.25 30.04
N THR A 14 30.39 1.41 30.33
CA THR A 14 31.82 1.73 30.19
C THR A 14 32.53 0.69 29.33
N ALA A 15 33.84 0.85 29.12
CA ALA A 15 34.64 -0.13 28.37
C ALA A 15 34.66 -1.53 29.02
N ASP A 16 34.42 -1.60 30.34
CA ASP A 16 34.41 -2.86 31.11
C ASP A 16 33.00 -3.45 31.27
N SER A 17 31.99 -2.84 30.64
CA SER A 17 30.61 -3.34 30.74
C SER A 17 30.46 -4.73 30.14
N THR A 18 29.71 -5.57 30.85
CA THR A 18 29.54 -6.97 30.44
C THR A 18 28.56 -7.09 29.28
N ARG A 19 28.60 -8.23 28.59
CA ARG A 19 27.64 -8.56 27.53
C ARG A 19 26.20 -8.48 28.05
N ASP A 20 25.96 -8.99 29.25
CA ASP A 20 24.61 -9.08 29.80
C ASP A 20 24.08 -7.68 30.20
N GLU A 21 24.95 -6.78 30.64
CA GLU A 21 24.60 -5.36 30.84
C GLU A 21 24.20 -4.69 29.53
N LEU A 22 24.95 -4.89 28.45
CA LEU A 22 24.62 -4.34 27.14
C LEU A 22 23.31 -4.93 26.58
N LEU A 23 23.10 -6.24 26.75
CA LEU A 23 21.85 -6.90 26.36
C LEU A 23 20.67 -6.33 27.15
N SER A 24 20.83 -6.11 28.45
CA SER A 24 19.80 -5.48 29.28
C SER A 24 19.48 -4.05 28.82
N PHE A 25 20.50 -3.29 28.37
CA PHE A 25 20.32 -1.95 27.82
C PHE A 25 19.51 -1.98 26.52
N ILE A 26 19.89 -2.84 25.56
CA ILE A 26 19.17 -2.97 24.28
C ILE A 26 17.73 -3.45 24.51
N GLN A 27 17.51 -4.38 25.45
CA GLN A 27 16.18 -4.84 25.80
C GLN A 27 15.30 -3.69 26.34
N GLN A 28 15.88 -2.76 27.10
CA GLN A 28 15.14 -1.65 27.70
C GLN A 28 14.90 -0.48 26.73
N TYR A 29 15.88 -0.17 25.87
CA TYR A 29 15.86 1.05 25.04
C TYR A 29 15.67 0.82 23.55
N GLY A 30 15.73 -0.44 23.10
CA GLY A 30 15.74 -0.79 21.69
C GLY A 30 17.12 -0.60 21.06
N SER A 31 17.25 -1.05 19.82
CA SER A 31 18.50 -0.98 19.05
C SER A 31 18.62 0.28 18.19
N HIS A 32 17.51 0.92 17.86
CA HIS A 32 17.46 2.06 16.94
C HIS A 32 16.52 3.16 17.47
N TYR A 33 16.76 4.39 17.03
CA TYR A 33 15.80 5.48 17.16
C TYR A 33 15.18 5.77 15.79
N ILE A 34 13.93 6.23 15.80
CA ILE A 34 13.22 6.62 14.58
C ILE A 34 13.63 8.07 14.24
N SER A 35 14.33 8.25 13.12
CA SER A 35 14.72 9.58 12.61
C SER A 35 13.57 10.26 11.87
N GLU A 36 12.79 9.48 11.14
CA GLU A 36 11.65 9.93 10.33
C GLU A 36 10.54 8.90 10.40
N ALA A 37 9.29 9.35 10.32
CA ALA A 37 8.12 8.49 10.30
C ALA A 37 6.99 9.15 9.51
N LEU A 38 6.22 8.33 8.81
CA LEU A 38 5.00 8.73 8.13
C LEU A 38 3.80 8.43 9.04
N TYR A 39 3.00 9.45 9.32
CA TYR A 39 1.77 9.32 10.11
C TYR A 39 0.57 9.67 9.24
N GLY A 40 -0.54 8.97 9.44
CA GLY A 40 -1.76 9.17 8.67
C GLY A 40 -2.78 8.07 8.93
N SER A 41 -3.83 8.04 8.10
CA SER A 41 -4.80 6.95 8.06
C SER A 41 -4.43 5.99 6.93
N GLU A 42 -4.32 4.70 7.23
CA GLU A 42 -4.05 3.64 6.26
C GLU A 42 -5.25 2.70 6.17
N LEU A 43 -5.65 2.32 4.96
CA LEU A 43 -6.59 1.23 4.70
C LEU A 43 -5.88 0.17 3.85
N SER A 44 -5.60 -0.99 4.43
CA SER A 44 -4.95 -2.11 3.76
C SER A 44 -5.95 -3.25 3.58
N CYS A 45 -6.31 -3.56 2.33
CA CYS A 45 -7.28 -4.59 1.98
C CYS A 45 -6.61 -5.72 1.18
N ASN A 46 -7.00 -6.98 1.48
CA ASN A 46 -6.56 -8.15 0.74
C ASN A 46 -7.75 -8.80 0.05
N ILE A 47 -7.68 -8.98 -1.28
CA ILE A 47 -8.71 -9.67 -2.05
C ILE A 47 -8.20 -11.08 -2.36
N TYR A 48 -8.92 -12.09 -1.86
CA TYR A 48 -8.57 -13.49 -2.08
C TYR A 48 -9.33 -14.06 -3.27
N PHE A 49 -8.60 -14.56 -4.26
CA PHE A 49 -9.17 -15.21 -5.43
C PHE A 49 -9.01 -16.74 -5.35
N PRO A 50 -10.00 -17.52 -5.80
CA PRO A 50 -9.97 -18.99 -5.73
C PRO A 50 -8.94 -19.60 -6.70
N SER A 51 -8.51 -18.87 -7.73
CA SER A 51 -7.40 -19.27 -8.61
C SER A 51 -6.79 -18.08 -9.33
N LYS A 52 -5.54 -18.22 -9.77
CA LYS A 52 -4.86 -17.23 -10.62
C LYS A 52 -5.61 -16.94 -11.92
N LYS A 53 -6.22 -17.97 -12.52
CA LYS A 53 -6.98 -17.83 -13.77
C LYS A 53 -8.19 -16.91 -13.58
N VAL A 54 -8.95 -17.11 -12.50
CA VAL A 54 -10.13 -16.28 -12.19
C VAL A 54 -9.70 -14.83 -11.92
N GLN A 55 -8.62 -14.62 -11.18
CA GLN A 55 -8.07 -13.28 -10.95
C GLN A 55 -7.70 -12.58 -12.27
N GLN A 56 -6.99 -13.25 -13.17
CA GLN A 56 -6.60 -12.69 -14.47
C GLN A 56 -7.81 -12.37 -15.34
N GLN A 57 -8.80 -13.26 -15.39
CA GLN A 57 -10.01 -13.05 -16.18
C GLN A 57 -10.80 -11.84 -15.66
N LEU A 58 -10.99 -11.74 -14.33
CA LEU A 58 -11.67 -10.61 -13.71
C LEU A 58 -10.93 -9.29 -13.95
N TRP A 59 -9.59 -9.30 -13.90
CA TRP A 59 -8.77 -8.14 -14.22
C TRP A 59 -8.95 -7.67 -15.68
N LEU A 60 -8.85 -8.59 -16.65
CA LEU A 60 -9.06 -8.27 -18.06
C LEU A 60 -10.48 -7.79 -18.34
N GLN A 61 -11.47 -8.37 -17.66
CA GLN A 61 -12.86 -7.94 -17.76
C GLN A 61 -13.05 -6.51 -17.21
N TYR A 62 -12.44 -6.19 -16.07
CA TYR A 62 -12.46 -4.84 -15.49
C TYR A 62 -11.90 -3.80 -16.46
N GLN A 63 -10.71 -4.06 -17.02
CA GLN A 63 -10.08 -3.16 -18.00
C GLN A 63 -10.95 -2.92 -19.23
N LYS A 64 -11.62 -3.98 -19.74
CA LYS A 64 -12.52 -3.85 -20.88
C LYS A 64 -13.78 -3.05 -20.53
N GLY A 65 -14.29 -3.18 -19.30
CA GLY A 65 -15.42 -2.39 -18.79
C GLY A 65 -15.08 -0.91 -18.70
N GLU A 66 -13.93 -0.56 -18.10
CA GLU A 66 -13.45 0.82 -18.02
C GLU A 66 -13.24 1.48 -19.39
N CYS A 67 -12.85 0.71 -20.41
CA CYS A 67 -12.74 1.21 -21.78
C CYS A 67 -14.10 1.45 -22.46
N ARG A 68 -15.20 0.79 -22.04
CA ARG A 68 -16.53 1.01 -22.62
C ARG A 68 -17.21 2.21 -21.99
N ASP A 69 -17.05 2.41 -20.68
CA ASP A 69 -17.68 3.53 -19.97
C ASP A 69 -17.05 4.91 -20.30
N GLN A 70 -15.83 4.93 -20.84
CA GLN A 70 -15.20 6.18 -21.33
C GLN A 70 -15.74 6.65 -22.69
N ASN A 71 -16.44 5.80 -23.44
CA ASN A 71 -16.97 6.14 -24.76
C ASN A 71 -18.43 6.65 -24.72
N GLU A 72 -19.10 6.52 -23.58
CA GLU A 72 -20.51 6.91 -23.39
C GLU A 72 -20.66 8.36 -22.86
N THR A 73 -19.56 9.12 -22.70
CA THR A 73 -19.62 10.58 -22.41
C THR A 73 -19.28 11.46 -23.61
N PHE A 74 -18.98 10.87 -24.77
CA PHE A 74 -18.71 11.62 -26.01
C PHE A 74 -19.34 10.91 -27.21
N SER A 75 -20.64 10.66 -27.17
CA SER A 75 -21.46 10.31 -28.34
C SER A 75 -22.92 10.64 -28.04
N SER A 76 -23.18 11.92 -27.73
CA SER A 76 -24.41 12.52 -28.22
C SER A 76 -24.05 13.05 -29.60
N GLU A 77 -24.79 12.63 -30.62
CA GLU A 77 -24.65 12.94 -32.04
C GLU A 77 -23.99 11.83 -32.88
N ASP A 78 -24.72 11.51 -33.95
CA ASP A 78 -24.41 10.66 -35.10
C ASP A 78 -24.70 9.15 -34.93
N SER A 79 -25.46 8.48 -35.78
CA SER A 79 -26.34 8.87 -36.90
C SER A 79 -26.99 7.57 -37.39
N ASP A 80 -28.15 7.70 -38.01
CA ASP A 80 -29.04 6.64 -38.47
C ASP A 80 -28.38 5.56 -39.35
N CYS A 81 -28.79 4.31 -39.16
CA CYS A 81 -28.60 3.24 -40.14
C CYS A 81 -29.87 2.39 -40.30
N ASP A 82 -30.93 3.01 -40.81
CA ASP A 82 -31.97 2.28 -41.54
C ASP A 82 -31.55 2.17 -43.01
N ASN A 83 -31.02 1.00 -43.37
CA ASN A 83 -30.82 0.58 -44.75
C ASN A 83 -32.16 0.07 -45.30
N ASP A 84 -32.78 0.82 -46.20
CA ASP A 84 -33.77 0.30 -47.14
C ASP A 84 -33.42 0.76 -48.56
N HIS A 85 -32.64 -0.05 -49.26
CA HIS A 85 -32.65 -0.05 -50.72
C HIS A 85 -32.23 -1.41 -51.27
N ASP A 86 -33.21 -2.19 -51.73
CA ASP A 86 -33.00 -3.15 -52.82
C ASP A 86 -34.31 -3.23 -53.62
N ASP A 87 -34.33 -2.52 -54.76
CA ASP A 87 -35.30 -2.62 -55.85
C ASP A 87 -34.72 -3.60 -56.88
N GLY A 88 -35.47 -4.66 -57.20
CA GLY A 88 -35.12 -5.65 -58.23
C GLY A 88 -36.05 -6.85 -58.29
#